data_AF-A0A924HAH2-F1
#
_entry.id   AF-A0A924HAH2-F1
#
_cell.length_a   1.000
_cell.length_b   1.000
_cell.length_c   1.000
_cell.angle_alpha   90.00
_cell.angle_beta   90.00
_cell.angle_gamma   90.00
#
_symmetry.space_group_name_H-M   'P 1'
#
loop_
_entity.id
_entity.type
_entity.pdbx_description
1 polymer ?
#
loop_
_entity_poly.entity_id
_entity_poly.type
_entity_poly.pdbx_seq_one_letter_code
_entity_poly.pdbx_strand_id
1 'polypeptide(L)'
;DLTAGYQGGWYSVISLHGGGSPAAMKQEIYRNYPVGSKVELVERILERGVNGEGVPHDPARAITKNRQPGKCCDTGCTTPGQPVMVDLPAIEATLPSRRQP
;
A
#
# COMPACT_ATOMS: atom_id res chain seq x y z
N ASP A 1 18.30 -21.80 23.37
CA ASP A 1 16.85 -21.90 23.20
C ASP A 1 16.41 -21.05 22.02
N LEU A 2 15.65 -21.62 21.08
CA LEU A 2 15.24 -20.98 19.82
C LEU A 2 13.82 -20.41 19.87
N THR A 3 13.12 -20.56 20.99
CA THR A 3 11.72 -20.12 21.11
C THR A 3 11.60 -18.89 22.01
N ALA A 4 12.28 -18.86 23.16
CA ALA A 4 12.22 -17.78 24.15
C ALA A 4 13.59 -17.29 24.63
N GLY A 5 14.69 -17.75 24.02
CA GLY A 5 16.04 -17.22 24.26
C GLY A 5 16.39 -16.04 23.37
N TYR A 6 17.54 -15.40 23.61
CA TYR A 6 18.05 -14.29 22.78
C TYR A 6 18.04 -14.61 21.27
N GLN A 7 18.52 -15.80 20.89
CA GLN A 7 18.54 -16.25 19.50
C GLN A 7 17.13 -16.45 18.93
N GLY A 8 16.20 -17.01 19.73
CA GLY A 8 14.80 -17.15 19.33
C GLY A 8 14.07 -15.82 19.19
N GLY A 9 14.30 -14.90 20.14
CA GLY A 9 13.82 -13.53 20.09
C GLY A 9 14.32 -12.81 18.84
N TRP A 10 15.61 -12.87 18.56
CA TRP A 10 16.18 -12.24 17.37
C TRP A 10 15.65 -12.86 16.07
N TYR A 11 15.57 -14.19 15.99
CA TYR A 11 14.97 -14.88 14.85
C TYR A 11 13.51 -14.48 14.62
N SER A 12 12.73 -14.29 15.69
CA SER A 12 11.33 -13.85 15.57
C SER A 12 11.21 -12.43 15.04
N VAL A 13 12.00 -11.48 15.57
CA VAL A 13 11.96 -10.07 15.17
C VAL A 13 12.37 -9.89 13.71
N ILE A 14 13.48 -10.50 13.29
CA ILE A 14 13.94 -10.42 11.90
C ILE A 14 12.97 -11.10 10.94
N SER A 15 12.31 -12.19 11.36
CA SER A 15 11.33 -12.87 10.49
C SER A 15 10.09 -12.01 10.29
N LEU A 16 9.60 -11.34 11.34
CA LEU A 16 8.42 -10.48 11.24
C LEU A 16 8.69 -9.15 10.53
N HIS A 17 9.89 -8.59 10.65
CA HIS A 17 10.18 -7.22 10.26
C HIS A 17 11.32 -7.05 9.26
N GLY A 18 12.01 -8.12 8.87
CA GLY A 18 13.19 -8.04 8.00
C GLY A 18 12.89 -7.47 6.61
N GLY A 19 11.65 -7.62 6.12
CA GLY A 19 11.16 -7.01 4.89
C GLY A 19 10.37 -5.72 5.08
N GLY A 20 10.44 -5.11 6.26
CA GLY A 20 9.51 -4.06 6.72
C GLY A 20 8.38 -4.64 7.58
N SER A 21 7.51 -3.77 8.08
CA SER A 21 6.37 -4.21 8.91
C SER A 21 5.40 -5.09 8.09
N PRO A 22 4.65 -5.99 8.74
CA PRO A 22 3.61 -6.77 8.05
C PRO A 22 2.59 -5.90 7.29
N ALA A 23 2.30 -4.70 7.80
CA ALA A 23 1.43 -3.73 7.14
C ALA A 23 2.06 -3.19 5.84
N ALA A 24 3.35 -2.86 5.86
CA ALA A 24 4.09 -2.44 4.66
C ALA A 24 4.12 -3.55 3.60
N MET A 25 4.39 -4.79 4.01
CA MET A 25 4.34 -5.95 3.12
C MET A 25 2.95 -6.13 2.48
N LYS A 26 1.87 -6.06 3.27
CA LYS A 26 0.50 -6.16 2.77
C LYS A 26 0.19 -5.05 1.76
N GLN A 27 0.65 -3.83 2.02
CA GLN A 27 0.47 -2.71 1.11
C GLN A 27 1.23 -2.91 -0.21
N GLU A 28 2.46 -3.41 -0.17
CA GLU A 28 3.22 -3.73 -1.39
C GLU A 28 2.61 -4.88 -2.19
N ILE A 29 2.08 -5.91 -1.53
CA ILE A 29 1.31 -6.96 -2.21
C ILE A 29 0.10 -6.34 -2.89
N TYR A 30 -0.68 -5.52 -2.18
CA TYR A 30 -1.87 -4.88 -2.76
C TYR A 30 -1.52 -3.98 -3.95
N ARG A 31 -0.38 -3.27 -3.89
CA ARG A 31 0.14 -2.41 -4.96
C ARG A 31 0.50 -3.14 -6.25
N ASN A 32 0.85 -4.41 -6.17
CA ASN A 32 1.34 -5.18 -7.32
C ASN A 32 0.43 -6.37 -7.68
N TYR A 33 -0.56 -6.68 -6.84
CA TYR A 33 -1.52 -7.74 -7.09
C TYR A 33 -2.68 -7.22 -7.95
N PRO A 34 -2.99 -7.86 -9.10
CA PRO A 34 -4.00 -7.38 -10.03
C PRO A 34 -5.42 -7.70 -9.53
N VAL A 35 -5.87 -7.00 -8.49
CA VAL A 35 -7.19 -7.23 -7.86
C VAL A 35 -8.32 -7.04 -8.87
N GLY A 36 -8.26 -5.99 -9.70
CA GLY A 36 -9.28 -5.72 -10.72
C GLY A 36 -9.46 -6.88 -11.70
N SER A 37 -8.36 -7.44 -12.22
CA SER A 37 -8.39 -8.59 -13.13
C SER A 37 -8.93 -9.86 -12.47
N LYS A 38 -8.69 -10.04 -11.17
CA LYS A 38 -9.23 -11.18 -10.40
C LYS A 38 -10.72 -11.03 -10.15
N VAL A 39 -11.19 -9.81 -9.86
CA VAL A 39 -12.62 -9.51 -9.74
C VAL A 39 -13.31 -9.76 -11.07
N GLU A 40 -12.78 -9.25 -12.18
CA GLU A 40 -13.31 -9.48 -13.52
C GLU A 40 -13.41 -10.99 -13.85
N LEU A 41 -12.37 -11.77 -13.54
CA LEU A 41 -12.40 -13.21 -13.73
C LEU A 41 -13.50 -13.89 -12.92
N VAL A 42 -13.60 -13.57 -11.63
CA VAL A 42 -14.61 -14.15 -10.74
C VAL A 42 -16.01 -13.80 -11.23
N GLU A 43 -16.27 -12.55 -11.59
CA GLU A 43 -17.57 -12.13 -12.11
C GLU A 43 -17.95 -12.89 -13.38
N ARG A 44 -17.04 -13.07 -14.35
CA ARG A 44 -17.31 -13.89 -15.53
C ARG A 44 -17.60 -15.36 -15.23
N ILE A 45 -17.05 -15.90 -14.15
CA ILE A 45 -17.35 -17.27 -13.70
C ILE A 45 -18.77 -17.31 -13.10
N LEU A 46 -19.13 -16.30 -12.31
CA LEU A 46 -20.45 -16.18 -11.69
C LEU A 46 -21.55 -15.95 -12.73
N GLU A 47 -21.30 -15.15 -13.77
CA GLU A 47 -22.23 -14.94 -14.89
C GLU A 47 -22.64 -16.24 -15.58
N ARG A 48 -21.70 -17.20 -15.67
CA ARG A 48 -21.94 -18.50 -16.31
C ARG A 48 -22.75 -19.47 -15.44
N GLY A 49 -23.21 -19.04 -14.26
CA GLY A 49 -24.14 -19.79 -13.44
C GLY A 49 -23.51 -20.92 -12.61
N VAL A 50 -22.20 -20.85 -12.32
CA VAL A 50 -21.54 -21.83 -11.43
C VAL A 50 -22.21 -21.92 -10.04
N ASN A 51 -22.96 -20.89 -9.64
CA ASN A 51 -23.70 -20.81 -8.37
C ASN A 51 -25.24 -20.93 -8.52
N GLY A 52 -25.76 -21.44 -9.64
CA GLY A 52 -27.19 -21.73 -9.82
C GLY A 52 -28.07 -20.56 -10.30
N GLU A 53 -27.69 -19.32 -10.00
CA GLU A 53 -28.25 -18.08 -10.57
C GLU A 53 -27.08 -17.20 -11.03
N GLY A 54 -27.07 -16.78 -12.30
CA GLY A 54 -25.99 -15.96 -12.86
C GLY A 54 -25.98 -14.56 -12.25
N VAL A 55 -24.83 -14.12 -11.72
CA VAL A 55 -24.63 -12.72 -11.29
C VAL A 55 -24.05 -11.93 -12.48
N PRO A 56 -24.72 -10.87 -12.99
CA PRO A 56 -24.21 -10.09 -14.11
C PRO A 56 -22.85 -9.43 -13.81
N HIS A 57 -21.91 -9.47 -14.75
CA HIS A 57 -20.65 -8.73 -14.69
C HIS A 57 -20.93 -7.25 -14.93
N ASP A 58 -20.40 -6.40 -14.05
CA ASP A 58 -20.43 -4.95 -14.21
C ASP A 58 -19.07 -4.44 -14.71
N PRO A 59 -18.91 -4.13 -16.01
CA PRO A 59 -17.67 -3.57 -16.53
C PRO A 59 -17.37 -2.17 -16.00
N ALA A 60 -18.34 -1.47 -15.40
CA ALA A 60 -18.17 -0.13 -14.87
C ALA A 60 -17.65 -0.09 -13.42
N ARG A 61 -17.49 -1.24 -12.75
CA ARG A 61 -17.03 -1.32 -11.36
C ARG A 61 -15.70 -0.59 -11.14
N ALA A 62 -15.62 0.25 -10.11
CA ALA A 62 -14.45 1.09 -9.87
C ALA A 62 -13.12 0.30 -9.73
N ILE A 63 -13.17 -0.91 -9.17
CA ILE A 63 -11.98 -1.75 -8.94
C ILE A 63 -11.38 -2.32 -10.24
N THR A 64 -12.15 -2.43 -11.32
CA THR A 64 -11.64 -2.85 -12.65
C THR A 64 -11.00 -1.67 -13.41
N LYS A 65 -11.35 -0.42 -13.02
CA LYS A 65 -10.76 0.81 -13.57
C LYS A 65 -9.45 1.20 -12.89
N ASN A 66 -9.30 0.90 -11.60
CA ASN A 66 -8.10 1.25 -10.84
C ASN A 66 -6.93 0.30 -11.18
N ARG A 67 -6.04 0.74 -12.08
CA ARG A 67 -4.85 0.00 -12.50
C ARG A 67 -3.63 0.23 -11.61
N GLN A 68 -3.72 1.07 -10.59
CA GLN A 68 -2.61 1.42 -9.69
C GLN A 68 -3.06 1.41 -8.21
N PRO A 69 -3.65 0.30 -7.73
CA PRO A 69 -4.20 0.21 -6.38
C PRO A 69 -3.10 0.49 -5.35
N GLY A 70 -3.42 1.31 -4.34
CA GLY A 70 -2.50 1.59 -3.24
C GLY A 70 -1.19 2.29 -3.63
N LYS A 71 -1.01 2.75 -4.88
CA LYS A 71 0.22 3.44 -5.33
C LYS A 71 0.29 4.90 -4.87
N CYS A 72 -0.86 5.48 -4.56
CA CYS A 72 -0.99 6.84 -4.07
C CYS A 72 -0.70 6.93 -2.56
N CYS A 73 -0.36 8.12 -2.07
CA CYS A 73 -0.16 8.38 -0.64
C CYS A 73 -1.50 8.47 0.09
N ASP A 74 -1.47 8.57 1.42
CA ASP A 74 -2.67 8.58 2.25
C ASP A 74 -3.61 9.77 1.95
N THR A 75 -3.06 10.89 1.45
CA THR A 75 -3.85 12.06 1.00
C THR A 75 -4.44 11.90 -0.41
N GLY A 76 -4.12 10.81 -1.12
CA GLY A 76 -4.60 10.53 -2.47
C GLY A 76 -3.51 10.61 -3.53
N CYS A 77 -3.91 10.54 -4.80
CA CYS A 77 -2.98 10.61 -5.93
C CYS A 77 -2.70 12.08 -6.26
N THR A 78 -1.43 12.45 -6.39
CA THR A 78 -1.05 13.76 -6.94
C THR A 78 -0.95 13.69 -8.47
N THR A 79 -1.22 14.83 -9.12
CA THR A 79 -1.05 14.96 -10.56
C THR A 79 0.44 14.97 -10.90
N PRO A 80 0.90 14.37 -12.02
CA PRO A 80 2.29 14.49 -12.43
C PRO A 80 2.73 15.97 -12.50
N GLY A 81 3.83 16.31 -11.82
CA GLY A 81 4.36 17.69 -11.74
C GLY A 81 3.84 18.52 -10.56
N GLN A 82 2.91 18.00 -9.75
CA GLN A 82 2.48 18.68 -8.53
C GLN A 82 3.56 18.55 -7.44
N PRO A 83 3.97 19.64 -6.77
CA PRO A 83 4.88 19.55 -5.63
C PRO A 83 4.22 18.78 -4.49
N VAL A 84 4.90 17.74 -3.99
CA VAL A 84 4.42 16.86 -2.91
C VAL A 84 5.07 17.22 -1.55
N MET A 85 6.06 18.11 -1.58
CA MET A 85 6.72 18.64 -0.40
C MET A 85 5.98 19.89 0.08
N VAL A 86 5.75 20.01 1.39
CA VAL A 86 5.35 21.28 2.01
C VAL A 86 6.53 22.23 2.06
N ASP A 87 6.29 23.53 1.90
CA ASP A 87 7.34 24.53 2.04
C ASP A 87 7.92 24.47 3.45
N LEU A 88 9.24 24.51 3.52
CA LEU A 88 9.93 24.57 4.80
C LEU A 88 9.49 25.88 5.49
N PRO A 89 8.91 25.82 6.71
CA PRO A 89 8.61 27.04 7.43
C PRO A 89 9.92 27.83 7.60
N ALA A 90 9.85 29.16 7.61
CA ALA A 90 11.02 30.02 7.74
C ALA A 90 11.66 29.87 9.14
N ILE A 91 12.44 28.80 9.35
CA ILE A 91 13.26 28.55 10.54
C ILE A 91 14.55 29.39 10.43
N GLU A 92 14.43 30.67 10.08
CA GLU A 92 15.57 31.60 10.15
C GLU A 92 15.62 32.35 11.49
N ALA A 93 14.52 32.41 12.25
CA ALA A 93 14.48 33.16 13.51
C ALA A 93 14.96 32.40 14.76
N THR A 94 15.11 31.07 14.71
CA THR A 94 15.34 30.24 15.92
C THR A 94 16.59 29.35 15.86
N LEU A 95 17.34 29.32 14.76
CA LEU A 95 18.57 28.52 14.70
C LEU A 95 19.75 29.26 15.36
N PRO A 96 20.29 28.73 16.48
CA PRO A 96 21.40 29.37 17.20
C PRO A 96 22.72 29.39 16.41
N SER A 97 22.85 28.60 15.33
CA SER A 97 24.09 28.49 14.55
C SER A 97 24.38 29.67 13.61
N ARG A 98 23.43 30.60 13.42
CA ARG A 98 23.64 31.83 12.61
C ARG A 98 23.94 33.09 13.42
N ARG A 99 24.13 33.00 14.74
CA ARG A 99 24.78 34.09 15.50
C ARG A 99 26.28 34.07 15.19
N GLN A 100 26.67 34.70 14.08
CA GLN A 100 28.06 35.11 13.85
C GLN A 100 28.42 36.26 14.82
N PRO A 101 29.71 36.38 15.20
CA PRO A 101 30.18 37.05 16.42
C PRO A 101 29.86 38.54 16.50
#